data_AF-A0AAV4APV3-F1
#
_entry.id   AF-A0AAV4APV3-F1
#
_cell.length_a   1.000
_cell.length_b   1.000
_cell.length_c   1.000
_cell.angle_alpha   90.00
_cell.angle_beta   90.00
_cell.angle_gamma   90.00
#
_symmetry.space_group_name_H-M   'P 1'
#
loop_
_entity.id
_entity.type
_entity.pdbx_description
1 polymer ?
#
loop_
_entity_poly.entity_id
_entity_poly.type
_entity_poly.pdbx_seq_one_letter_code
_entity_poly.pdbx_strand_id
1 'polypeptide(L)'
;MEEKWKSKNVEAKYKDLNSSIKIKCNVAKEKWINQNCLEIEQKLNKDSKFMHAKIEDVSGKKIKCSSLGCIKSKDGTMLTEKSEILNRWSEYVEDLFKDDRCKKPKIKKNIESPTILKEEVEAAIKKMKNGKATGPYNIPVEIIKALDNLGIDLTTKRLNAIDDSGRFPEGLCKSVFIVLPKTPGAAECEFHRTISLMSHFTKILLRVLVHRMRKSIRPEISPKQFGFMPDKVTRSAIFTLSMLMERCIEMQKDLHLCFIDYSKAFDKVRYVELFRMLEKLDIDGKDLRVIRNLYWNRTEGELKENILISNPSKEV
;
A
#
# COMPACT_ATOMS: atom_id res chain seq x y z
N MET A 1 52.20 43.68 -32.49
CA MET A 1 51.24 44.27 -31.53
C MET A 1 49.79 43.98 -31.94
N GLU A 2 49.50 42.83 -32.59
CA GLU A 2 48.19 42.59 -33.27
C GLU A 2 47.39 41.38 -32.77
N GLU A 3 47.94 40.53 -31.88
CA GLU A 3 47.25 39.28 -31.49
C GLU A 3 46.27 39.43 -30.32
N LYS A 4 46.34 40.50 -29.52
CA LYS A 4 45.47 40.68 -28.33
C LYS A 4 44.07 41.23 -28.64
N TRP A 5 43.84 41.82 -29.82
CA TRP A 5 42.55 42.44 -30.16
C TRP A 5 41.50 41.45 -30.70
N LYS A 6 41.91 40.30 -31.26
CA LYS A 6 40.98 39.30 -31.81
C LYS A 6 40.30 38.44 -30.72
N SER A 7 40.92 38.25 -29.56
CA SER A 7 40.41 37.38 -28.48
C SER A 7 39.17 37.96 -27.76
N LYS A 8 39.18 39.25 -27.39
CA LYS A 8 38.06 39.90 -26.68
C LYS A 8 36.75 39.92 -27.48
N ASN A 9 36.83 40.07 -28.79
CA ASN A 9 35.65 40.17 -29.66
C ASN A 9 34.98 38.78 -29.87
N VAL A 10 35.78 37.71 -29.87
CA VAL A 10 35.27 36.32 -29.91
C VAL A 10 34.62 35.94 -28.58
N GLU A 11 35.20 36.35 -27.45
CA GLU A 11 34.66 36.08 -26.12
C GLU A 11 33.34 36.84 -25.84
N ALA A 12 33.23 38.09 -26.32
CA ALA A 12 31.98 38.85 -26.28
C ALA A 12 30.89 38.20 -27.14
N LYS A 13 31.20 37.84 -28.40
CA LYS A 13 30.27 37.12 -29.28
C LYS A 13 29.82 35.77 -28.70
N TYR A 14 30.72 35.04 -28.04
CA TYR A 14 30.36 33.79 -27.36
C TYR A 14 29.39 34.03 -26.18
N LYS A 15 29.63 35.07 -25.36
CA LYS A 15 28.72 35.43 -24.26
C LYS A 15 27.34 35.84 -24.74
N ASP A 16 27.26 36.62 -25.81
CA ASP A 16 25.99 37.04 -26.40
C ASP A 16 25.22 35.87 -27.00
N LEU A 17 25.92 34.99 -27.74
CA LEU A 17 25.33 33.79 -28.32
C LEU A 17 24.86 32.81 -27.23
N ASN A 18 25.65 32.60 -26.19
CA ASN A 18 25.29 31.73 -25.05
C ASN A 18 24.08 32.30 -24.28
N SER A 19 24.01 33.62 -24.12
CA SER A 19 22.86 34.28 -23.49
C SER A 19 21.60 34.13 -24.34
N SER A 20 21.71 34.32 -25.66
CA SER A 20 20.60 34.10 -26.60
C SER A 20 20.11 32.64 -26.60
N ILE A 21 21.04 31.68 -26.57
CA ILE A 21 20.72 30.24 -26.45
C ILE A 21 19.99 29.96 -25.13
N LYS A 22 20.49 30.47 -23.99
CA LYS A 22 19.84 30.29 -22.68
C LYS A 22 18.42 30.85 -22.66
N ILE A 23 18.21 32.05 -23.23
CA ILE A 23 16.88 32.65 -23.34
C ILE A 23 15.95 31.76 -24.16
N LYS A 24 16.39 31.31 -25.35
CA LYS A 24 15.60 30.41 -26.20
C LYS A 24 15.28 29.08 -25.51
N CYS A 25 16.24 28.52 -24.78
CA CYS A 25 16.04 27.30 -23.98
C CYS A 25 15.01 27.51 -22.87
N ASN A 26 15.07 28.64 -22.16
CA ASN A 26 14.10 28.98 -21.11
C ASN A 26 12.69 29.14 -21.69
N VAL A 27 12.53 29.87 -22.80
CA VAL A 27 11.24 30.04 -23.48
C VAL A 27 10.68 28.69 -23.95
N ALA A 28 11.52 27.83 -24.55
CA ALA A 28 11.10 26.49 -24.95
C ALA A 28 10.68 25.62 -23.76
N LYS A 29 11.41 25.72 -22.63
CA LYS A 29 11.10 25.00 -21.40
C LYS A 29 9.79 25.47 -20.78
N GLU A 30 9.55 26.77 -20.67
CA GLU A 30 8.29 27.33 -20.17
C GLU A 30 7.11 26.92 -21.06
N LYS A 31 7.28 27.01 -22.38
CA LYS A 31 6.25 26.57 -23.33
C LYS A 31 5.89 25.09 -23.15
N TRP A 32 6.91 24.24 -22.97
CA TRP A 32 6.71 22.82 -22.70
C TRP A 32 6.02 22.56 -21.35
N ILE A 33 6.41 23.26 -20.28
CA ILE A 33 5.76 23.14 -18.96
C ILE A 33 4.29 23.56 -19.05
N ASN A 34 3.99 24.71 -19.66
CA ASN A 34 2.63 25.24 -19.79
C ASN A 34 1.72 24.30 -20.58
N GLN A 35 2.24 23.70 -21.66
CA GLN A 35 1.50 22.70 -22.44
C GLN A 35 1.17 21.44 -21.62
N ASN A 36 2.12 20.97 -20.81
CA ASN A 36 1.86 19.84 -19.90
C ASN A 36 0.84 20.19 -18.80
N CYS A 37 0.89 21.41 -18.24
CA CYS A 37 -0.10 21.86 -17.25
C CYS A 37 -1.51 21.89 -17.85
N LEU A 38 -1.67 22.42 -19.06
CA LEU A 38 -2.95 22.45 -19.77
C LEU A 38 -3.50 21.04 -20.03
N GLU A 39 -2.65 20.10 -20.47
CA GLU A 39 -3.06 18.70 -20.65
C GLU A 39 -3.51 18.04 -19.34
N ILE A 40 -2.84 18.36 -18.23
CA ILE A 40 -3.20 17.86 -16.90
C ILE A 40 -4.56 18.42 -16.47
N GLU A 41 -4.79 19.73 -16.62
CA GLU A 41 -6.04 20.40 -16.27
C GLU A 41 -7.23 19.86 -17.05
N GLN A 42 -7.07 19.66 -18.37
CA GLN A 42 -8.13 19.12 -19.24
C GLN A 42 -8.56 17.69 -18.84
N LYS A 43 -7.61 16.89 -18.34
CA LYS A 43 -7.86 15.48 -17.96
C LYS A 43 -8.09 15.29 -16.47
N LEU A 44 -7.98 16.34 -15.66
CA LEU A 44 -8.08 16.31 -14.21
C LEU A 44 -9.40 15.71 -13.71
N ASN A 45 -10.49 16.00 -14.41
CA ASN A 45 -11.83 15.53 -14.04
C ASN A 45 -12.11 14.08 -14.46
N LYS A 46 -11.24 13.45 -15.26
CA LYS A 46 -11.48 12.11 -15.83
C LYS A 46 -10.49 11.05 -15.37
N ASP A 47 -9.22 11.41 -15.13
CA ASP A 47 -8.21 10.41 -14.79
C ASP A 47 -7.07 10.94 -13.89
N SER A 48 -7.21 10.69 -12.59
CA SER A 48 -6.18 11.01 -11.59
C SER A 48 -4.87 10.24 -11.82
N LYS A 49 -4.88 9.06 -12.45
CA LYS A 49 -3.65 8.31 -12.73
C LYS A 49 -2.84 8.95 -13.85
N PHE A 50 -3.50 9.46 -14.89
CA PHE A 50 -2.85 10.20 -15.96
C PHE A 50 -2.11 11.42 -15.41
N MET A 51 -2.74 12.17 -14.50
CA MET A 51 -2.11 13.31 -13.82
C MET A 51 -0.83 12.88 -13.09
N HIS A 52 -0.89 11.83 -12.26
CA HIS A 52 0.28 11.36 -11.51
C HIS A 52 1.41 10.89 -12.43
N ALA A 53 1.09 10.13 -13.48
CA ALA A 53 2.09 9.66 -14.45
C ALA A 53 2.76 10.82 -15.20
N LYS A 54 1.97 11.83 -15.60
CA LYS A 54 2.49 13.02 -16.29
C LYS A 54 3.36 13.88 -15.37
N ILE A 55 3.00 14.02 -14.09
CA ILE A 55 3.81 14.73 -13.08
C ILE A 55 5.14 14.00 -12.84
N GLU A 56 5.13 12.66 -12.77
CA GLU A 56 6.36 11.88 -12.64
C GLU A 56 7.29 12.04 -13.85
N ASP A 57 6.73 12.07 -15.06
CA ASP A 57 7.48 12.30 -16.30
C ASP A 57 8.08 13.72 -16.35
N VAL A 58 7.28 14.72 -15.99
CA VAL A 58 7.71 16.14 -15.97
C VAL A 58 8.75 16.42 -14.89
N SER A 59 8.60 15.81 -13.71
CA SER A 59 9.54 16.02 -12.60
C SER A 59 10.86 15.27 -12.76
N GLY A 60 10.96 14.35 -13.74
CA GLY A 60 12.14 13.51 -13.96
C GLY A 60 12.40 12.52 -12.81
N LYS A 61 11.54 12.47 -11.79
CA LYS A 61 11.66 11.56 -10.65
C LYS A 61 11.10 10.19 -11.00
N LYS A 62 11.74 9.48 -11.93
CA LYS A 62 11.58 8.03 -12.00
C LYS A 62 12.33 7.45 -10.81
N ILE A 63 11.59 6.90 -9.84
CA ILE A 63 12.19 6.03 -8.83
C ILE A 63 12.72 4.81 -9.59
N LYS A 64 13.99 4.85 -9.96
CA LYS A 64 14.70 3.66 -10.43
C LYS A 64 14.82 2.74 -9.22
N CYS A 65 13.89 1.81 -9.07
CA CYS A 65 14.08 0.67 -8.19
C CYS A 65 15.11 -0.22 -8.89
N SER A 66 16.38 -0.05 -8.54
CA SER A 66 17.44 -0.92 -9.04
C SER A 66 17.25 -2.32 -8.46
N SER A 67 17.49 -3.32 -9.30
CA SER A 67 17.63 -4.74 -8.96
C SER A 67 18.38 -4.94 -7.64
N LEU A 68 17.94 -5.89 -6.79
CA LEU A 68 18.59 -6.38 -5.57
C LEU A 68 19.63 -5.38 -5.03
N GLY A 69 19.13 -4.28 -4.44
CA GLY A 69 20.00 -3.31 -3.79
C GLY A 69 20.85 -4.02 -2.74
N CYS A 70 22.08 -3.57 -2.57
CA CYS A 70 22.92 -4.03 -1.48
C CYS A 70 22.23 -3.73 -0.14
N ILE A 71 22.27 -4.69 0.78
CA ILE A 71 21.60 -4.58 2.09
C ILE A 71 22.62 -4.75 3.20
N LYS A 72 22.50 -3.95 4.26
CA LYS A 72 23.30 -4.10 5.47
C LYS A 72 22.88 -5.33 6.28
N SER A 73 23.86 -6.13 6.67
CA SER A 73 23.71 -7.13 7.73
C SER A 73 23.38 -6.47 9.08
N LYS A 74 23.10 -7.28 10.11
CA LYS A 74 22.89 -6.76 11.47
C LYS A 74 24.14 -6.04 12.02
N ASP A 75 25.33 -6.48 11.59
CA ASP A 75 26.62 -5.90 12.00
C ASP A 75 27.06 -4.72 11.14
N GLY A 76 26.23 -4.31 10.15
CA GLY A 76 26.49 -3.16 9.29
C GLY A 76 27.32 -3.45 8.04
N THR A 77 27.71 -4.71 7.80
CA THR A 77 28.42 -5.12 6.57
C THR A 77 27.48 -5.11 5.37
N MET A 78 27.96 -4.69 4.21
CA MET A 78 27.15 -4.63 2.98
C MET A 78 27.10 -5.99 2.32
N LEU A 79 25.90 -6.58 2.26
CA LEU A 79 25.60 -7.81 1.54
C LEU A 79 25.27 -7.48 0.08
N THR A 80 25.89 -8.21 -0.84
CA THR A 80 25.70 -8.05 -2.29
C THR A 80 25.26 -9.35 -2.95
N GLU A 81 25.51 -10.51 -2.31
CA GLU A 81 25.10 -11.80 -2.82
C GLU A 81 23.59 -12.03 -2.61
N LYS A 82 22.91 -12.56 -3.63
CA LYS A 82 21.46 -12.78 -3.59
C LYS A 82 21.04 -13.72 -2.45
N SER A 83 21.81 -14.76 -2.16
CA SER A 83 21.58 -15.73 -1.09
C SER A 83 21.63 -15.06 0.29
N GLU A 84 22.68 -14.29 0.55
CA GLU A 84 22.87 -13.53 1.79
C GLU A 84 21.79 -12.47 1.99
N ILE A 85 21.43 -11.74 0.93
CA ILE A 85 20.35 -10.75 0.98
C ILE A 85 19.01 -11.43 1.32
N LEU A 86 18.71 -12.58 0.72
CA LEU A 86 17.49 -13.34 1.03
C LEU A 86 17.48 -13.84 2.47
N ASN A 87 18.61 -14.37 2.97
CA ASN A 87 18.75 -14.80 4.36
C ASN A 87 18.54 -13.61 5.32
N ARG A 88 19.16 -12.46 5.03
CA ARG A 88 19.00 -11.23 5.82
C ARG A 88 17.56 -10.75 5.87
N TRP A 89 16.82 -10.89 4.77
CA TRP A 89 15.38 -10.61 4.73
C TRP A 89 14.57 -11.62 5.51
N SER A 90 14.87 -12.93 5.40
CA SER A 90 14.21 -13.97 6.17
C SER A 90 14.33 -13.67 7.67
N GLU A 91 15.55 -13.41 8.16
CA GLU A 91 15.80 -13.01 9.55
C GLU A 91 15.01 -11.77 9.95
N TYR A 92 15.00 -10.72 9.11
CA TYR A 92 14.27 -9.50 9.42
C TYR A 92 12.76 -9.74 9.53
N VAL A 93 12.20 -10.56 8.64
CA VAL A 93 10.77 -10.85 8.61
C VAL A 93 10.38 -11.76 9.78
N GLU A 94 11.21 -12.75 10.11
CA GLU A 94 11.05 -13.58 11.32
C GLU A 94 11.08 -12.71 12.59
N ASP A 95 12.03 -11.78 12.71
CA ASP A 95 12.09 -10.85 13.84
C ASP A 95 10.88 -9.89 13.87
N LEU A 96 10.43 -9.41 12.71
CA LEU A 96 9.31 -8.45 12.60
C LEU A 96 7.96 -9.07 12.97
N PHE A 97 7.76 -10.34 12.59
CA PHE A 97 6.52 -11.08 12.84
C PHE A 97 6.66 -12.14 13.95
N LYS A 98 7.70 -12.03 14.78
CA LYS A 98 7.93 -12.92 15.91
C LYS A 98 6.65 -13.06 16.73
N ASP A 99 6.23 -14.29 16.96
CA ASP A 99 4.96 -14.57 17.62
C ASP A 99 5.05 -14.36 19.14
N ASP A 100 4.85 -13.12 19.57
CA ASP A 100 4.65 -12.79 20.99
C ASP A 100 3.17 -12.98 21.41
N ARG A 101 2.33 -13.63 20.61
CA ARG A 101 0.90 -13.79 20.91
C ARG A 101 0.73 -14.77 22.06
N CYS A 102 -0.03 -14.34 23.07
CA CYS A 102 -0.43 -15.21 24.17
C CYS A 102 -1.61 -16.14 23.75
N LYS A 103 -2.30 -16.71 24.75
CA LYS A 103 -3.40 -17.67 24.52
C LYS A 103 -4.43 -17.14 23.53
N LYS A 104 -4.84 -18.00 22.60
CA LYS A 104 -5.90 -17.73 21.61
C LYS A 104 -7.19 -17.23 22.28
N PRO A 105 -7.73 -16.05 21.90
CA PRO A 105 -8.89 -15.48 22.55
C PRO A 105 -10.13 -16.36 22.32
N LYS A 106 -10.93 -16.56 23.37
CA LYS A 106 -12.16 -17.36 23.32
C LYS A 106 -13.33 -16.49 22.86
N ILE A 107 -13.79 -16.72 21.64
CA ILE A 107 -14.98 -16.06 21.07
C ILE A 107 -16.23 -16.66 21.72
N LYS A 108 -17.01 -15.82 22.40
CA LYS A 108 -18.15 -16.25 23.23
C LYS A 108 -19.50 -16.19 22.53
N LYS A 109 -19.67 -15.27 21.56
CA LYS A 109 -20.97 -14.92 20.98
C LYS A 109 -21.06 -15.42 19.55
N ASN A 110 -21.88 -16.43 19.26
CA ASN A 110 -22.34 -16.68 17.89
C ASN A 110 -23.68 -15.97 17.76
N ILE A 111 -23.75 -14.97 16.90
CA ILE A 111 -25.02 -14.44 16.46
C ILE A 111 -25.43 -15.40 15.33
N GLU A 112 -26.71 -15.78 15.20
CA GLU A 112 -27.16 -16.61 14.09
C GLU A 112 -27.09 -15.82 12.76
N SER A 113 -25.88 -15.51 12.30
CA SER A 113 -25.72 -14.80 11.04
C SER A 113 -26.01 -15.74 9.88
N PRO A 114 -26.57 -15.18 8.79
CA PRO A 114 -26.75 -15.92 7.56
C PRO A 114 -25.40 -16.37 7.00
N THR A 115 -25.42 -17.51 6.31
CA THR A 115 -24.31 -17.99 5.48
C THR A 115 -23.89 -16.91 4.47
N ILE A 116 -22.66 -17.00 3.98
CA ILE A 116 -22.14 -16.13 2.92
C ILE A 116 -23.01 -16.30 1.67
N LEU A 117 -23.63 -15.21 1.26
CA LEU A 117 -24.48 -15.16 0.08
C LEU A 117 -23.61 -15.08 -1.19
N LYS A 118 -24.13 -15.63 -2.29
CA LYS A 118 -23.47 -15.58 -3.60
C LYS A 118 -23.23 -14.13 -4.02
N GLU A 119 -24.21 -13.28 -3.79
CA GLU A 119 -24.20 -11.85 -4.14
C GLU A 119 -23.09 -11.09 -3.40
N GLU A 120 -22.76 -11.49 -2.16
CA GLU A 120 -21.65 -10.90 -1.42
C GLU A 120 -20.30 -11.25 -2.06
N VAL A 121 -20.15 -12.50 -2.52
CA VAL A 121 -18.97 -13.00 -3.22
C VAL A 121 -18.82 -12.29 -4.57
N GLU A 122 -19.89 -12.19 -5.35
CA GLU A 122 -19.92 -11.46 -6.62
C GLU A 122 -19.53 -9.99 -6.44
N ALA A 123 -20.14 -9.32 -5.46
CA ALA A 123 -19.82 -7.94 -5.13
C ALA A 123 -18.34 -7.79 -4.70
N ALA A 124 -17.80 -8.76 -3.98
CA ALA A 124 -16.39 -8.76 -3.57
C ALA A 124 -15.46 -8.90 -4.79
N ILE A 125 -15.73 -9.85 -5.70
CA ILE A 125 -14.98 -10.08 -6.94
C ILE A 125 -15.03 -8.84 -7.85
N LYS A 126 -16.21 -8.28 -8.07
CA LYS A 126 -16.41 -7.09 -8.92
C LYS A 126 -15.62 -5.88 -8.43
N LYS A 127 -15.49 -5.71 -7.10
CA LYS A 127 -14.72 -4.64 -6.47
C LYS A 127 -13.20 -4.84 -6.52
N MET A 128 -12.69 -5.98 -6.97
CA MET A 128 -11.25 -6.17 -7.16
C MET A 128 -10.77 -5.34 -8.36
N LYS A 129 -9.53 -4.85 -8.31
CA LYS A 129 -8.93 -4.08 -9.42
C LYS A 129 -8.10 -5.03 -10.30
N ASN A 130 -8.11 -4.79 -11.60
CA ASN A 130 -7.25 -5.48 -12.57
C ASN A 130 -5.79 -5.04 -12.41
N GLY A 131 -4.85 -5.84 -12.95
CA GLY A 131 -3.42 -5.58 -12.90
C GLY A 131 -2.86 -5.61 -11.48
N LYS A 132 -3.36 -6.51 -10.62
CA LYS A 132 -2.88 -6.66 -9.25
C LYS A 132 -1.95 -7.87 -9.16
N ALA A 133 -0.83 -7.68 -8.47
CA ALA A 133 0.13 -8.74 -8.20
C ALA A 133 -0.55 -9.95 -7.55
N THR A 134 -0.16 -11.12 -8.03
CA THR A 134 -0.72 -12.41 -7.65
C THR A 134 -0.20 -12.87 -6.29
N GLY A 135 -0.96 -13.76 -5.64
CA GLY A 135 -0.48 -14.48 -4.45
C GLY A 135 0.39 -15.70 -4.82
N PRO A 136 0.59 -16.64 -3.88
CA PRO A 136 1.45 -17.82 -4.08
C PRO A 136 1.09 -18.71 -5.27
N TYR A 137 -0.16 -18.65 -5.73
CA TYR A 137 -0.69 -19.50 -6.79
C TYR A 137 -0.64 -18.87 -8.18
N ASN A 138 -0.12 -17.65 -8.32
CA ASN A 138 -0.05 -16.97 -9.62
C ASN A 138 -1.39 -16.87 -10.36
N ILE A 139 -2.50 -16.80 -9.62
CA ILE A 139 -3.85 -16.60 -10.17
C ILE A 139 -4.14 -15.10 -10.23
N PRO A 140 -4.20 -14.48 -11.41
CA PRO A 140 -4.57 -13.07 -11.58
C PRO A 140 -6.05 -12.81 -11.29
N VAL A 141 -6.38 -11.56 -10.98
CA VAL A 141 -7.75 -11.11 -10.68
C VAL A 141 -8.68 -11.31 -11.88
N GLU A 142 -8.14 -11.16 -13.08
CA GLU A 142 -8.82 -11.25 -14.36
C GLU A 142 -9.45 -12.62 -14.56
N ILE A 143 -8.74 -13.70 -14.20
CA ILE A 143 -9.27 -15.08 -14.26
C ILE A 143 -10.43 -15.23 -13.30
N ILE A 144 -10.32 -14.69 -12.08
CA ILE A 144 -11.38 -14.76 -11.08
C ILE A 144 -12.62 -13.99 -11.51
N LYS A 145 -12.44 -12.84 -12.17
CA LYS A 145 -13.54 -12.06 -12.74
C LYS A 145 -14.18 -12.71 -13.96
N ALA A 146 -13.46 -13.60 -14.64
CA ALA A 146 -13.96 -14.37 -15.77
C ALA A 146 -14.70 -15.65 -15.35
N LEU A 147 -14.81 -15.94 -14.05
CA LEU A 147 -15.61 -17.06 -13.55
C LEU A 147 -17.06 -16.87 -13.96
N ASP A 148 -17.65 -17.96 -14.46
CA ASP A 148 -19.08 -18.06 -14.74
C ASP A 148 -19.88 -18.27 -13.44
N ASN A 149 -21.21 -18.36 -13.57
CA ASN A 149 -22.09 -18.58 -12.43
C ASN A 149 -21.72 -19.84 -11.64
N LEU A 150 -21.33 -20.92 -12.32
CA LEU A 150 -20.90 -22.16 -11.69
C LEU A 150 -19.62 -21.96 -10.88
N GLY A 151 -18.62 -21.25 -11.42
CA GLY A 151 -17.39 -20.91 -10.72
C GLY A 151 -17.61 -20.06 -9.47
N ILE A 152 -18.55 -19.12 -9.54
CA ILE A 152 -18.95 -18.29 -8.40
C ILE A 152 -19.68 -19.13 -7.35
N ASP A 153 -20.56 -20.05 -7.75
CA ASP A 153 -21.27 -20.95 -6.83
C ASP A 153 -20.30 -21.90 -6.11
N LEU A 154 -19.35 -22.48 -6.83
CA LEU A 154 -18.29 -23.31 -6.25
C LEU A 154 -17.42 -22.51 -5.28
N THR A 155 -17.05 -21.28 -5.65
CA THR A 155 -16.30 -20.39 -4.77
C THR A 155 -17.08 -20.10 -3.50
N THR A 156 -18.36 -19.74 -3.62
CA THR A 156 -19.26 -19.44 -2.50
C THR A 156 -19.40 -20.64 -1.57
N LYS A 157 -19.62 -21.84 -2.13
CA LYS A 157 -19.69 -23.09 -1.35
C LYS A 157 -18.40 -23.35 -0.57
N ARG A 158 -17.24 -23.11 -1.17
CA ARG A 158 -15.94 -23.25 -0.49
C ARG A 158 -15.76 -22.22 0.63
N LEU A 159 -16.16 -20.97 0.42
CA LEU A 159 -16.08 -19.93 1.44
C LEU A 159 -17.01 -20.22 2.63
N ASN A 160 -18.23 -20.70 2.38
CA ASN A 160 -19.14 -21.12 3.43
C ASN A 160 -18.59 -22.30 4.26
N ALA A 161 -17.95 -23.28 3.62
CA ALA A 161 -17.30 -24.36 4.34
C ALA A 161 -16.18 -23.87 5.29
N ILE A 162 -15.46 -22.81 4.91
CA ILE A 162 -14.44 -22.17 5.76
C ILE A 162 -15.12 -21.43 6.93
N ASP A 163 -16.19 -20.71 6.67
CA ASP A 163 -16.93 -19.94 7.67
C ASP A 163 -17.56 -20.85 8.76
N ASP A 164 -18.25 -21.90 8.32
CA ASP A 164 -18.91 -22.86 9.20
C ASP A 164 -17.91 -23.65 10.04
N SER A 165 -16.88 -24.22 9.40
CA SER A 165 -15.85 -24.97 10.14
C SER A 165 -14.94 -24.08 10.97
N GLY A 166 -14.84 -22.79 10.61
CA GLY A 166 -13.79 -21.89 11.06
C GLY A 166 -12.37 -22.32 10.65
N ARG A 167 -12.20 -23.41 9.89
CA ARG A 167 -10.88 -23.93 9.52
C ARG A 167 -10.43 -23.31 8.21
N PHE A 168 -9.31 -22.61 8.27
CA PHE A 168 -8.68 -22.05 7.09
C PHE A 168 -7.81 -23.12 6.42
N PRO A 169 -8.01 -23.44 5.13
CA PRO A 169 -7.14 -24.38 4.41
C PRO A 169 -5.71 -23.86 4.40
N GLU A 170 -4.74 -24.73 4.67
CA GLU A 170 -3.32 -24.38 4.76
C GLU A 170 -2.84 -23.61 3.53
N GLY A 171 -3.23 -24.06 2.34
CA GLY A 171 -2.89 -23.37 1.10
C GLY A 171 -3.35 -21.91 1.03
N LEU A 172 -4.54 -21.61 1.56
CA LEU A 172 -5.07 -20.24 1.56
C LEU A 172 -4.43 -19.36 2.65
N CYS A 173 -3.74 -19.96 3.64
CA CYS A 173 -2.93 -19.24 4.63
C CYS A 173 -1.59 -18.77 4.09
N LYS A 174 -1.09 -19.36 2.99
CA LYS A 174 0.21 -19.02 2.41
C LYS A 174 0.22 -17.61 1.84
N SER A 175 1.36 -16.94 1.97
CA SER A 175 1.59 -15.62 1.37
C SER A 175 3.01 -15.46 0.88
N VAL A 176 3.17 -14.74 -0.23
CA VAL A 176 4.48 -14.32 -0.76
C VAL A 176 4.85 -12.98 -0.13
N PHE A 177 6.07 -12.82 0.34
CA PHE A 177 6.54 -11.53 0.82
C PHE A 177 7.32 -10.78 -0.26
N ILE A 178 6.98 -9.51 -0.45
CA ILE A 178 7.67 -8.57 -1.34
C ILE A 178 8.19 -7.41 -0.51
N VAL A 179 9.40 -6.97 -0.79
CA VAL A 179 10.04 -5.83 -0.12
C VAL A 179 10.12 -4.65 -1.07
N LEU A 180 9.62 -3.49 -0.63
CA LEU A 180 9.66 -2.25 -1.41
C LEU A 180 10.45 -1.17 -0.67
N PRO A 181 11.46 -0.54 -1.27
CA PRO A 181 12.19 0.54 -0.63
C PRO A 181 11.28 1.76 -0.40
N LYS A 182 11.34 2.38 0.80
CA LYS A 182 10.64 3.64 1.10
C LYS A 182 11.31 4.82 0.41
N THR A 183 12.63 4.75 0.23
CA THR A 183 13.47 5.80 -0.36
C THR A 183 14.46 5.19 -1.35
N PRO A 184 14.87 5.92 -2.40
CA PRO A 184 15.94 5.47 -3.29
C PRO A 184 17.22 5.19 -2.50
N GLY A 185 17.92 4.10 -2.84
CA GLY A 185 19.19 3.74 -2.19
C GLY A 185 19.05 3.22 -0.75
N ALA A 186 17.85 2.79 -0.33
CA ALA A 186 17.66 2.17 0.97
C ALA A 186 18.53 0.90 1.11
N ALA A 187 19.50 0.93 2.01
CA ALA A 187 20.40 -0.19 2.30
C ALA A 187 20.03 -0.94 3.59
N GLU A 188 19.13 -0.41 4.42
CA GLU A 188 18.71 -1.05 5.67
C GLU A 188 17.29 -1.61 5.55
N CYS A 189 17.06 -2.77 6.15
CA CYS A 189 15.77 -3.46 6.07
C CYS A 189 14.60 -2.60 6.59
N GLU A 190 14.83 -1.76 7.61
CA GLU A 190 13.80 -0.92 8.22
C GLU A 190 13.27 0.19 7.29
N PHE A 191 14.09 0.60 6.32
CA PHE A 191 13.71 1.57 5.29
C PHE A 191 12.98 0.92 4.12
N HIS A 192 12.59 -0.34 4.25
CA HIS A 192 11.70 -1.00 3.30
C HIS A 192 10.33 -1.25 3.91
N ARG A 193 9.36 -1.48 3.04
CA ARG A 193 8.03 -1.97 3.37
C ARG A 193 7.94 -3.43 2.96
N THR A 194 7.68 -4.28 3.94
CA THR A 194 7.36 -5.68 3.71
C THR A 194 5.88 -5.80 3.40
N ILE A 195 5.54 -6.32 2.22
CA ILE A 195 4.17 -6.53 1.74
C ILE A 195 3.92 -8.03 1.63
N SER A 196 2.89 -8.51 2.32
CA SER A 196 2.40 -9.89 2.21
C SER A 196 1.33 -9.99 1.12
N LEU A 197 1.63 -10.73 0.05
CA LEU A 197 0.69 -11.09 -1.01
C LEU A 197 0.03 -12.43 -0.69
N MET A 198 -1.19 -12.36 -0.15
CA MET A 198 -2.06 -13.52 0.03
C MET A 198 -2.83 -13.87 -1.24
N SER A 199 -3.35 -15.11 -1.29
CA SER A 199 -4.27 -15.58 -2.33
C SER A 199 -5.46 -14.62 -2.54
N HIS A 200 -5.88 -14.46 -3.79
CA HIS A 200 -7.05 -13.66 -4.13
C HIS A 200 -8.35 -14.24 -3.54
N PHE A 201 -8.47 -15.56 -3.39
CA PHE A 201 -9.60 -16.18 -2.70
C PHE A 201 -9.67 -15.77 -1.23
N THR A 202 -8.52 -15.73 -0.54
CA THR A 202 -8.43 -15.21 0.84
C THR A 202 -8.85 -13.74 0.89
N LYS A 203 -8.45 -12.91 -0.08
CA LYS A 203 -8.87 -11.50 -0.18
C LYS A 203 -10.38 -11.35 -0.40
N ILE A 204 -11.01 -12.24 -1.16
CA ILE A 204 -12.46 -12.24 -1.39
C ILE A 204 -13.19 -12.52 -0.08
N LEU A 205 -12.81 -13.58 0.63
CA LEU A 205 -13.38 -13.90 1.94
C LEU A 205 -13.24 -12.74 2.92
N LEU A 206 -12.02 -12.21 3.09
CA LEU A 206 -11.79 -11.08 3.99
C LEU A 206 -12.59 -9.83 3.60
N ARG A 207 -12.84 -9.62 2.30
CA ARG A 207 -13.64 -8.50 1.83
C ARG A 207 -15.11 -8.67 2.17
N VAL A 208 -15.65 -9.89 2.08
CA VAL A 208 -17.01 -10.23 2.54
C VAL A 208 -17.11 -9.99 4.05
N LEU A 209 -16.21 -10.56 4.85
CA LEU A 209 -16.21 -10.41 6.31
C LEU A 209 -16.10 -8.94 6.72
N VAL A 210 -15.16 -8.18 6.15
CA VAL A 210 -15.02 -6.74 6.43
C VAL A 210 -16.28 -5.97 6.03
N HIS A 211 -16.99 -6.38 4.97
CA HIS A 211 -18.24 -5.75 4.58
C HIS A 211 -19.34 -5.98 5.63
N ARG A 212 -19.50 -7.21 6.12
CA ARG A 212 -20.44 -7.59 7.18
C ARG A 212 -20.16 -6.83 8.48
N MET A 213 -18.92 -6.90 8.97
CA MET A 213 -18.50 -6.27 10.22
C MET A 213 -18.55 -4.73 10.18
N ARG A 214 -18.39 -4.12 9.00
CA ARG A 214 -18.34 -2.65 8.87
C ARG A 214 -19.64 -2.00 9.35
N LYS A 215 -20.79 -2.69 9.28
CA LYS A 215 -22.06 -2.17 9.81
C LYS A 215 -21.98 -1.92 11.33
N SER A 216 -21.38 -2.84 12.08
CA SER A 216 -21.22 -2.71 13.53
C SER A 216 -20.05 -1.83 13.93
N ILE A 217 -18.97 -1.79 13.14
CA ILE A 217 -17.78 -0.99 13.44
C ILE A 217 -17.99 0.51 13.14
N ARG A 218 -18.72 0.85 12.07
CA ARG A 218 -18.80 2.24 11.58
C ARG A 218 -19.36 3.24 12.61
N PRO A 219 -20.41 2.94 13.39
CA PRO A 219 -20.93 3.85 14.41
C PRO A 219 -19.91 4.22 15.50
N GLU A 220 -18.96 3.33 15.77
CA GLU A 220 -17.95 3.48 16.82
C GLU A 220 -16.73 4.31 16.35
N ILE A 221 -16.60 4.53 15.04
CA ILE A 221 -15.49 5.31 14.50
C ILE A 221 -15.83 6.80 14.60
N SER A 222 -14.92 7.57 15.22
CA SER A 222 -15.04 9.02 15.34
C SER A 222 -15.28 9.69 13.97
N PRO A 223 -16.19 10.68 13.88
CA PRO A 223 -16.40 11.46 12.66
C PRO A 223 -15.14 12.24 12.24
N LYS A 224 -14.17 12.42 13.14
CA LYS A 224 -12.87 13.06 12.86
C LYS A 224 -11.86 12.10 12.22
N GLN A 225 -12.15 10.80 12.12
CA GLN A 225 -11.29 9.85 11.43
C GLN A 225 -11.44 10.01 9.91
N PHE A 226 -10.35 10.36 9.22
CA PHE A 226 -10.32 10.49 7.76
C PHE A 226 -9.70 9.27 7.07
N GLY A 227 -8.72 8.62 7.70
CA GLY A 227 -8.01 7.47 7.13
C GLY A 227 -8.92 6.24 7.03
N PHE A 228 -8.82 5.52 5.90
CA PHE A 228 -9.54 4.26 5.64
C PHE A 228 -11.08 4.32 5.73
N MET A 229 -11.66 5.52 5.74
CA MET A 229 -13.10 5.73 5.75
C MET A 229 -13.65 5.84 4.33
N PRO A 230 -14.80 5.21 4.03
CA PRO A 230 -15.50 5.51 2.78
C PRO A 230 -15.84 7.00 2.75
N ASP A 231 -15.77 7.58 1.56
CA ASP A 231 -16.19 8.96 1.27
C ASP A 231 -15.35 10.06 1.95
N LYS A 232 -14.20 9.71 2.55
CA LYS A 232 -13.24 10.67 3.09
C LYS A 232 -11.91 10.58 2.36
N VAL A 233 -11.34 11.74 2.07
CA VAL A 233 -10.05 11.88 1.40
C VAL A 233 -9.09 12.70 2.25
N THR A 234 -7.79 12.51 2.06
CA THR A 234 -6.75 13.25 2.78
C THR A 234 -6.88 14.77 2.62
N ARG A 235 -7.37 15.22 1.45
CA ARG A 235 -7.63 16.64 1.19
C ARG A 235 -8.63 17.24 2.19
N SER A 236 -9.64 16.48 2.62
CA SER A 236 -10.63 16.93 3.60
C SER A 236 -10.01 17.14 4.98
N ALA A 237 -9.05 16.29 5.38
CA ALA A 237 -8.32 16.45 6.63
C ALA A 237 -7.43 17.70 6.59
N ILE A 238 -6.69 17.89 5.49
CA ILE A 238 -5.84 19.06 5.27
C ILE A 238 -6.70 20.34 5.30
N PHE A 239 -7.80 20.36 4.56
CA PHE A 239 -8.72 21.49 4.53
C PHE A 239 -9.28 21.84 5.92
N THR A 240 -9.69 20.82 6.70
CA THR A 240 -10.18 21.02 8.07
C THR A 240 -9.10 21.66 8.96
N LEU A 241 -7.85 21.21 8.85
CA LEU A 241 -6.74 21.78 9.59
C LEU A 241 -6.42 23.21 9.13
N SER A 242 -6.37 23.46 7.83
CA SER A 242 -6.16 24.81 7.26
C SER A 242 -7.23 25.79 7.75
N MET A 243 -8.50 25.36 7.75
CA MET A 243 -9.59 26.20 8.25
C MET A 243 -9.48 26.51 9.74
N LEU A 244 -9.05 25.54 10.54
CA LEU A 244 -8.78 25.78 11.96
C LEU A 244 -7.66 26.80 12.15
N MET A 245 -6.58 26.69 11.37
CA MET A 245 -5.45 27.62 11.42
C MET A 245 -5.88 29.05 11.04
N GLU A 246 -6.62 29.21 9.94
CA GLU A 246 -7.13 30.52 9.49
C GLU A 246 -8.03 31.16 10.55
N ARG A 247 -8.92 30.38 11.18
CA ARG A 247 -9.79 30.89 12.26
C ARG A 247 -9.02 31.31 13.51
N CYS A 248 -7.99 30.57 13.91
CA CYS A 248 -7.15 30.97 15.03
C CYS A 248 -6.42 32.29 14.74
N ILE A 249 -5.95 32.50 13.51
CA ILE A 249 -5.32 33.75 13.07
C ILE A 249 -6.34 34.91 13.12
N GLU A 250 -7.53 34.72 12.55
CA GLU A 250 -8.61 35.73 12.55
C GLU A 250 -8.98 36.16 13.98
N MET A 251 -9.01 35.21 14.92
CA MET A 251 -9.41 35.45 16.31
C MET A 251 -8.24 35.85 17.22
N GLN A 252 -7.03 36.00 16.68
CA GLN A 252 -5.80 36.25 17.47
C GLN A 252 -5.62 35.26 18.63
N LYS A 253 -5.86 33.98 18.36
CA LYS A 253 -5.65 32.90 19.33
C LYS A 253 -4.47 32.03 18.93
N ASP A 254 -3.67 31.67 19.93
CA ASP A 254 -2.59 30.71 19.73
C ASP A 254 -3.13 29.32 19.40
N LEU A 255 -2.52 28.68 18.41
CA LEU A 255 -2.79 27.31 17.99
C LEU A 255 -1.52 26.47 18.10
N HIS A 256 -1.55 25.46 18.96
CA HIS A 256 -0.46 24.49 19.09
C HIS A 256 -0.87 23.17 18.42
N LEU A 257 -0.04 22.68 17.50
CA LEU A 257 -0.27 21.43 16.78
C LEU A 257 0.70 20.35 17.28
N CYS A 258 0.16 19.19 17.67
CA CYS A 258 0.93 18.01 18.05
C CYS A 258 0.71 16.91 17.02
N PHE A 259 1.79 16.47 16.37
CA PHE A 259 1.75 15.36 15.40
C PHE A 259 2.27 14.09 16.07
N ILE A 260 1.45 13.05 16.05
CA ILE A 260 1.77 11.73 16.63
C ILE A 260 1.80 10.73 15.48
N ASP A 261 2.93 10.01 15.33
CA ASP A 261 3.07 8.92 14.37
C ASP A 261 3.48 7.63 15.07
N TYR A 262 2.86 6.52 14.68
CA TYR A 262 3.08 5.21 15.29
C TYR A 262 4.11 4.41 14.48
N SER A 263 5.23 4.06 15.12
CA SER A 263 6.24 3.20 14.51
C SER A 263 5.69 1.78 14.27
N LYS A 264 5.74 1.31 13.02
CA LYS A 264 5.34 -0.05 12.60
C LYS A 264 3.91 -0.42 13.08
N ALA A 265 2.97 0.51 12.91
CA ALA A 265 1.62 0.43 13.48
C ALA A 265 0.83 -0.86 13.15
N PHE A 266 0.99 -1.43 11.95
CA PHE A 266 0.33 -2.68 11.57
C PHE A 266 1.03 -3.92 12.12
N ASP A 267 2.35 -3.87 12.30
CA ASP A 267 3.15 -4.98 12.77
C ASP A 267 3.05 -5.12 14.30
N LYS A 268 2.90 -4.00 15.02
CA LYS A 268 2.83 -3.95 16.50
C LYS A 268 1.42 -4.07 17.08
N VAL A 269 0.44 -4.57 16.32
CA VAL A 269 -0.94 -4.71 16.80
C VAL A 269 -1.02 -5.81 17.87
N ARG A 270 -1.54 -5.47 19.05
CA ARG A 270 -1.84 -6.44 20.10
C ARG A 270 -3.14 -7.19 19.78
N TYR A 271 -3.02 -8.35 19.13
CA TYR A 271 -4.16 -9.12 18.66
C TYR A 271 -5.19 -9.48 19.74
N VAL A 272 -4.75 -9.79 20.97
CA VAL A 272 -5.66 -10.14 22.07
C VAL A 272 -6.58 -8.97 22.43
N GLU A 273 -6.03 -7.75 22.51
CA GLU A 273 -6.82 -6.55 22.77
C GLU A 273 -7.72 -6.19 21.57
N LEU A 274 -7.23 -6.40 20.34
CA LEU A 274 -8.05 -6.21 19.13
C LEU A 274 -9.28 -7.11 19.16
N PHE A 275 -9.13 -8.42 19.43
CA PHE A 275 -10.26 -9.34 19.50
C PHE A 275 -11.19 -9.03 20.68
N ARG A 276 -10.65 -8.60 21.82
CA ARG A 276 -11.45 -8.15 22.97
C ARG A 276 -12.30 -6.92 22.63
N MET A 277 -11.78 -6.00 21.83
CA MET A 277 -12.55 -4.85 21.34
C MET A 277 -13.63 -5.30 20.36
N LEU A 278 -13.28 -6.14 19.37
CA LEU A 278 -14.22 -6.64 18.37
C LEU A 278 -15.39 -7.43 18.97
N GLU A 279 -15.15 -8.21 20.03
CA GLU A 279 -16.20 -8.92 20.77
C GLU A 279 -17.21 -7.98 21.44
N LYS A 280 -16.82 -6.75 21.78
CA LYS A 280 -17.73 -5.74 22.34
C LYS A 280 -18.62 -5.09 21.30
N LEU A 281 -18.23 -5.13 20.01
CA LEU A 281 -18.91 -4.43 18.92
C LEU A 281 -20.06 -5.23 18.29
N ASP A 282 -20.60 -6.22 19.01
CA ASP A 282 -21.68 -7.09 18.54
C ASP A 282 -21.43 -7.69 17.15
N ILE A 283 -20.16 -8.01 16.87
CA ILE A 283 -19.76 -8.71 15.65
C ILE A 283 -20.03 -10.20 15.85
N ASP A 284 -20.51 -10.87 14.79
CA ASP A 284 -20.74 -12.29 14.83
C ASP A 284 -19.44 -13.08 15.11
N GLY A 285 -19.53 -14.02 16.06
CA GLY A 285 -18.45 -14.93 16.40
C GLY A 285 -18.05 -15.88 15.27
N LYS A 286 -18.91 -16.17 14.28
CA LYS A 286 -18.46 -16.91 13.08
C LYS A 286 -17.40 -16.11 12.32
N ASP A 287 -17.74 -14.87 11.94
CA ASP A 287 -16.82 -13.95 11.26
C ASP A 287 -15.52 -13.74 12.07
N LEU A 288 -15.65 -13.48 13.38
CA LEU A 288 -14.48 -13.31 14.25
C LEU A 288 -13.65 -14.59 14.36
N ARG A 289 -14.27 -15.78 14.33
CA ARG A 289 -13.56 -17.07 14.41
C ARG A 289 -12.70 -17.29 13.19
N VAL A 290 -13.21 -16.97 12.00
CA VAL A 290 -12.44 -17.05 10.76
C VAL A 290 -11.23 -16.12 10.82
N ILE A 291 -11.42 -14.86 11.21
CA ILE A 291 -10.33 -13.87 11.30
C ILE A 291 -9.31 -14.29 12.36
N ARG A 292 -9.76 -14.70 13.55
CA ARG A 292 -8.90 -15.20 14.62
C ARG A 292 -8.08 -16.39 14.17
N ASN A 293 -8.71 -17.35 13.49
CA ASN A 293 -8.00 -18.54 13.01
C ASN A 293 -7.03 -18.18 11.89
N LEU A 294 -7.33 -17.21 11.03
CA LEU A 294 -6.38 -16.71 10.05
C LEU A 294 -5.14 -16.08 10.71
N TYR A 295 -5.28 -15.40 11.85
CA TYR A 295 -4.11 -14.90 12.58
C TYR A 295 -3.37 -16.04 13.29
N TRP A 296 -4.06 -16.84 14.13
CA TRP A 296 -3.41 -17.87 14.96
C TRP A 296 -2.90 -19.10 14.22
N ASN A 297 -3.45 -19.41 13.04
CA ASN A 297 -3.03 -20.57 12.23
C ASN A 297 -2.06 -20.15 11.11
N ARG A 298 -1.54 -18.92 11.11
CA ARG A 298 -0.34 -18.61 10.33
C ARG A 298 0.82 -19.31 11.01
N THR A 299 1.17 -20.49 10.49
CA THR A 299 2.39 -21.19 10.84
C THR A 299 3.58 -20.30 10.47
N GLU A 300 4.47 -20.07 11.43
CA GLU A 300 5.71 -19.29 11.27
C GLU A 300 6.68 -19.91 10.23
N GLY A 301 6.40 -21.14 9.75
CA GLY A 301 7.37 -22.00 9.06
C GLY A 301 7.51 -21.89 7.54
N GLU A 302 6.70 -21.10 6.82
CA GLU A 302 6.83 -20.98 5.34
C GLU A 302 7.38 -19.62 4.88
N LEU A 303 8.06 -18.91 5.78
CA LEU A 303 8.81 -17.69 5.48
C LEU A 303 10.03 -17.95 4.56
N LYS A 304 10.51 -19.19 4.52
CA LYS A 304 11.78 -19.56 3.87
C LYS A 304 11.72 -19.73 2.35
N GLU A 305 10.55 -20.04 1.77
CA GLU A 305 10.49 -20.44 0.35
C GLU A 305 9.92 -19.40 -0.61
N ASN A 306 9.29 -18.31 -0.13
CA ASN A 306 8.56 -17.39 -1.01
C ASN A 306 8.75 -15.90 -0.68
N ILE A 307 9.98 -15.47 -0.37
CA ILE A 307 10.35 -14.05 -0.43
C ILE A 307 10.71 -13.73 -1.88
N LEU A 308 9.74 -13.24 -2.65
CA LEU A 308 10.01 -12.68 -3.97
C LEU A 308 10.43 -11.22 -3.81
N ILE A 309 11.73 -10.96 -3.95
CA ILE A 309 12.23 -9.60 -4.15
C ILE A 309 11.90 -9.20 -5.60
N SER A 310 10.67 -8.73 -5.83
CA SER A 310 10.26 -8.27 -7.15
C SER A 310 10.49 -6.77 -7.32
N ASN A 311 10.86 -6.40 -8.54
CA ASN A 311 11.07 -5.02 -8.93
C ASN A 311 9.73 -4.48 -9.46
N PRO A 312 9.15 -3.40 -8.90
CA PRO A 312 7.84 -2.88 -9.34
C PRO A 312 7.83 -2.32 -10.78
N SER A 313 8.98 -2.31 -11.45
CA SER A 313 9.18 -1.67 -12.75
C SER A 313 9.03 -2.61 -13.97
N LYS A 314 8.72 -3.89 -13.80
CA LYS A 314 8.67 -4.86 -14.92
C LYS A 314 7.35 -5.61 -15.13
N GLU A 315 6.30 -5.28 -14.39
CA GLU A 315 4.96 -5.79 -14.66
C GLU A 315 4.00 -4.61 -14.90
N VAL A 316 4.05 -4.09 -16.12
CA VAL A 316 3.01 -3.26 -16.74
C VAL A 316 2.54 -3.97 -17.99
#